data_AF-A0A1F6TLM6-F1
#
_entry.id   AF-A0A1F6TLM6-F1
#
_cell.length_a   1.000
_cell.length_b   1.000
_cell.length_c   1.000
_cell.angle_alpha   90.00
_cell.angle_beta   90.00
_cell.angle_gamma   90.00
#
_symmetry.space_group_name_H-M   'P 1'
#
loop_
_entity.id
_entity.type
_entity.pdbx_description
1 polymer ?
#
loop_
_entity_poly.entity_id
_entity_poly.type
_entity_poly.pdbx_seq_one_letter_code
_entity_poly.pdbx_strand_id
1 'polypeptide(L)'
;MSALLERTVVLLRREQRRKLDSLAKAMRLSAAEIHRRAIDAYEPAGQDQKDLEHLADEVIRTNKRALQALARAEKEVEETLRHFGRKHGGARGHQRKDI
;
A
#
# COMPACT_ATOMS: atom_id res chain seq x y z
N MET A 1 19.73 36.27 -17.85
CA MET A 1 20.06 36.69 -16.47
C MET A 1 21.21 35.82 -15.99
N SER A 2 22.36 36.42 -15.67
CA SER A 2 23.53 35.68 -15.19
C SER A 2 23.20 35.07 -13.84
N ALA A 3 22.97 33.75 -13.79
CA ALA A 3 22.92 33.00 -12.55
C ALA A 3 24.34 33.03 -11.96
N LEU A 4 24.67 34.12 -11.27
CA LEU A 4 25.81 34.19 -10.37
C LEU A 4 25.71 32.95 -9.48
N LEU A 5 26.69 32.04 -9.62
CA LEU A 5 26.82 30.81 -8.87
C LEU A 5 26.80 31.14 -7.37
N GLU A 6 25.61 31.13 -6.75
CA GLU A 6 25.46 31.26 -5.32
C GLU A 6 26.19 30.09 -4.66
N ARG A 7 27.27 30.41 -3.94
CA ARG A 7 28.04 29.41 -3.21
C ARG A 7 27.28 29.03 -1.95
N THR A 8 26.56 27.92 -2.00
CA THR A 8 25.91 27.34 -0.83
C THR A 8 26.94 26.56 -0.01
N VAL A 9 27.05 26.88 1.29
CA VAL A 9 27.90 26.13 2.22
C VAL A 9 27.11 24.92 2.71
N VAL A 10 27.61 23.71 2.44
CA VAL A 10 27.03 22.47 2.94
C VAL A 10 27.94 21.87 3.99
N LEU A 11 27.39 21.68 5.20
CA LEU A 11 28.10 21.05 6.30
C LEU A 11 27.94 19.54 6.22
N LEU A 12 29.05 18.84 6.04
CA LEU A 12 29.09 17.38 5.97
C LEU A 12 29.88 16.83 7.15
N ARG A 13 29.41 15.71 7.70
CA ARG A 13 30.22 14.92 8.64
C ARG A 13 31.44 14.35 7.91
N ARG A 14 32.52 14.11 8.65
CA ARG A 14 33.81 13.64 8.08
C ARG A 14 33.65 12.35 7.26
N GLU A 15 32.80 11.44 7.70
CA GLU A 15 32.51 10.17 7.02
C GLU A 15 31.77 10.38 5.70
N GLN A 16 30.78 11.28 5.69
CA GLN A 16 30.00 11.63 4.50
C GLN A 16 30.89 12.29 3.45
N ARG A 17 31.79 13.19 3.87
CA ARG A 17 32.78 13.80 2.97
C ARG A 17 33.68 12.75 2.32
N ARG A 18 34.21 11.79 3.10
CA ARG A 18 35.05 10.71 2.56
C ARG A 18 34.31 9.86 1.53
N LYS A 19 33.05 9.52 1.81
CA LYS A 19 32.20 8.77 0.88
C LYS A 19 31.93 9.57 -0.40
N LEU A 20 31.62 10.86 -0.29
CA LEU A 20 31.43 11.75 -1.42
C LEU A 20 32.70 11.85 -2.29
N ASP A 21 33.87 12.00 -1.67
CA ASP A 21 35.16 12.06 -2.37
C ASP A 21 35.47 10.74 -3.10
N SER A 22 35.14 9.58 -2.52
CA SER A 22 35.30 8.29 -3.20
C SER A 22 34.38 8.14 -4.42
N LEU A 23 33.13 8.59 -4.31
CA LEU A 23 32.16 8.57 -5.41
C LEU A 23 32.59 9.52 -6.53
N ALA A 24 33.04 10.73 -6.17
CA ALA A 24 33.59 11.72 -7.09
C ALA A 24 34.74 11.15 -7.93
N LYS A 25 35.68 10.46 -7.29
CA LYS A 25 36.79 9.79 -7.97
C LYS A 25 36.31 8.68 -8.90
N ALA A 26 35.42 7.81 -8.41
CA ALA A 26 34.90 6.69 -9.20
C ALA A 26 34.17 7.16 -10.46
N MET A 27 33.40 8.25 -10.37
CA MET A 27 32.60 8.80 -11.46
C MET A 27 33.34 9.83 -12.31
N ARG A 28 34.60 10.18 -11.96
CA ARG A 28 35.37 11.27 -12.58
C ARG A 28 34.64 12.62 -12.58
N LEU A 29 33.90 12.89 -11.51
CA LEU A 29 33.15 14.13 -11.30
C LEU A 29 33.70 14.88 -10.10
N SER A 30 33.38 16.17 -9.98
CA SER A 30 33.65 16.90 -8.74
C SER A 30 32.63 16.55 -7.67
N ALA A 31 33.02 16.62 -6.40
CA ALA A 31 32.10 16.42 -5.27
C ALA A 31 30.90 17.39 -5.33
N ALA A 32 31.13 18.64 -5.77
CA ALA A 32 30.08 19.64 -5.95
C ALA A 32 29.09 19.27 -7.07
N GLU A 33 29.57 18.64 -8.14
CA GLU A 33 28.73 18.17 -9.24
C GLU A 33 27.86 16.99 -8.83
N ILE A 34 28.42 16.03 -8.08
CA ILE A 34 27.62 14.94 -7.49
C ILE A 34 26.56 15.50 -6.56
N HIS A 35 26.90 16.50 -5.76
CA HIS A 35 25.95 17.09 -4.83
C HIS A 35 24.82 17.84 -5.54
N ARG A 36 25.13 18.57 -6.62
CA ARG A 36 24.10 19.20 -7.48
C ARG A 36 23.15 18.17 -8.07
N ARG A 37 23.68 17.11 -8.68
CA ARG A 37 22.85 16.02 -9.23
C ARG A 37 22.00 15.33 -8.18
N ALA A 38 22.52 15.18 -6.96
CA ALA A 38 21.76 14.59 -5.86
C ALA A 38 20.60 15.49 -5.42
N ILE A 39 20.78 16.83 -5.43
CA ILE A 39 19.71 17.80 -5.17
C ILE A 39 18.69 17.80 -6.31
N ASP A 40 19.15 17.81 -7.56
CA ASP A 40 18.27 17.80 -8.73
C ASP A 40 17.45 16.51 -8.84
N ALA A 41 18.03 15.38 -8.40
CA ALA A 41 17.35 14.09 -8.32
C ALA A 41 16.55 13.90 -7.03
N TYR A 42 16.66 14.82 -6.05
CA TYR A 42 15.90 14.73 -4.81
C TYR A 42 14.45 15.13 -5.10
N GLU A 43 13.61 14.12 -5.27
CA GLU A 43 12.18 14.29 -5.46
C GLU A 43 11.45 13.99 -4.13
N PRO A 44 11.14 15.03 -3.32
CA PRO A 44 10.54 14.83 -2.00
C PRO A 44 9.19 14.12 -2.05
N ALA A 45 8.46 14.22 -3.16
CA ALA A 45 7.16 13.57 -3.34
C ALA A 45 7.28 12.07 -3.66
N GLY A 46 8.42 11.58 -4.17
CA GLY A 46 8.51 10.25 -4.77
C GLY A 46 8.47 9.08 -3.78
N GLN A 47 8.77 9.31 -2.50
CA GLN A 47 8.70 8.28 -1.46
C GLN A 47 7.30 8.24 -0.83
N ASP A 48 6.76 9.39 -0.44
CA ASP A 48 5.40 9.50 0.13
C ASP A 48 4.34 9.04 -0.88
N GLN A 49 4.51 9.36 -2.17
CA GLN A 49 3.64 8.88 -3.24
C GLN A 49 3.63 7.34 -3.32
N LYS A 50 4.81 6.70 -3.23
CA LYS A 50 4.91 5.23 -3.27
C LYS A 50 4.30 4.58 -2.05
N ASP A 51 4.47 5.19 -0.87
CA ASP A 51 3.89 4.68 0.37
C ASP A 51 2.35 4.80 0.33
N LEU A 52 1.82 5.89 -0.24
CA LEU A 52 0.37 6.07 -0.46
C LEU A 52 -0.19 5.10 -1.51
N GLU A 53 0.53 4.85 -2.60
CA GLU A 53 0.16 3.85 -3.61
C GLU A 53 0.10 2.44 -3.00
N HIS A 54 1.11 2.08 -2.20
CA HIS A 54 1.14 0.80 -1.52
C HIS A 54 -0.03 0.64 -0.53
N LEU A 55 -0.35 1.71 0.22
CA LEU A 55 -1.50 1.72 1.12
C LEU A 55 -2.82 1.57 0.35
N ALA A 56 -2.98 2.25 -0.78
CA ALA A 56 -4.16 2.12 -1.62
C ALA A 56 -4.34 0.68 -2.13
N ASP A 57 -3.26 0.03 -2.57
CA ASP A 57 -3.27 -1.36 -3.02
C ASP A 57 -3.66 -2.34 -1.89
N GLU A 58 -3.19 -2.11 -0.66
CA GLU A 58 -3.59 -2.91 0.50
C GLU A 58 -5.07 -2.73 0.84
N VAL A 59 -5.58 -1.50 0.79
CA VAL A 59 -7.00 -1.21 1.03
C VAL A 59 -7.87 -1.93 -0.01
N ILE A 60 -7.53 -1.83 -1.30
CA ILE A 60 -8.26 -2.50 -2.38
C ILE A 60 -8.28 -4.02 -2.16
N ARG A 61 -7.11 -4.60 -1.86
CA ARG A 61 -6.98 -6.05 -1.64
C ARG A 61 -7.78 -6.52 -0.44
N THR A 62 -7.74 -5.77 0.65
CA THR A 62 -8.46 -6.09 1.89
C THR A 62 -9.96 -5.97 1.68
N ASN A 63 -10.41 -4.92 1.01
CA ASN A 63 -11.82 -4.73 0.69
C ASN A 63 -12.36 -5.87 -0.21
N LYS A 64 -11.60 -6.29 -1.22
CA LYS A 64 -11.97 -7.43 -2.07
C LYS A 64 -12.12 -8.73 -1.27
N ARG A 65 -11.24 -8.97 -0.31
CA ARG A 65 -11.34 -10.14 0.60
C ARG A 65 -12.56 -10.05 1.50
N ALA A 66 -12.84 -8.86 2.05
CA ALA A 66 -14.01 -8.63 2.89
C ALA A 66 -15.31 -8.89 2.15
N LEU A 67 -15.44 -8.38 0.91
CA LEU A 67 -16.60 -8.63 0.05
C LEU A 67 -16.79 -10.12 -0.25
N GLN A 68 -15.70 -10.85 -0.52
CA GLN A 68 -15.77 -12.30 -0.75
C GLN A 68 -16.18 -13.07 0.51
N ALA A 69 -15.69 -12.66 1.68
CA ALA A 69 -16.07 -13.26 2.96
C ALA A 69 -17.55 -13.00 3.27
N LEU A 70 -18.03 -11.77 3.04
CA LEU A 70 -19.43 -11.40 3.21
C LEU A 70 -20.34 -12.25 2.33
N ALA A 71 -20.04 -12.36 1.02
CA ALA A 71 -20.84 -13.16 0.10
C ALA A 71 -20.91 -14.64 0.50
N ARG A 72 -19.82 -15.19 1.08
CA ARG A 72 -19.82 -16.57 1.60
C ARG A 72 -20.72 -16.70 2.83
N ALA A 73 -20.62 -15.76 3.76
CA ALA A 73 -21.44 -15.75 4.97
C ALA A 73 -22.93 -15.61 4.63
N GLU A 74 -23.30 -14.74 3.69
CA GLU A 74 -24.68 -14.60 3.22
C GLU A 74 -25.22 -15.91 2.64
N LYS A 75 -24.42 -16.60 1.83
CA LYS A 75 -24.79 -17.90 1.27
C LYS A 75 -25.00 -18.98 2.34
N GLU A 76 -24.12 -19.03 3.33
CA GLU A 76 -24.21 -19.99 4.44
C GLU A 76 -25.46 -19.73 5.32
N VAL A 77 -25.77 -18.46 5.57
CA VAL A 77 -27.01 -18.05 6.25
C VAL A 77 -28.23 -18.47 5.43
N GLU A 78 -28.22 -18.24 4.10
CA GLU A 78 -29.33 -18.65 3.23
C GLU A 78 -29.53 -20.17 3.22
N GLU A 79 -28.44 -20.96 3.13
CA GLU A 79 -28.48 -22.42 3.20
C GLU A 79 -29.03 -22.91 4.54
N THR A 80 -28.61 -22.28 5.64
CA THR A 80 -29.10 -22.58 6.98
C THR A 80 -30.59 -22.30 7.12
N LEU A 81 -31.06 -21.13 6.66
CA LEU A 81 -32.47 -20.76 6.66
C LEU A 81 -33.30 -21.74 5.81
N ARG A 82 -32.81 -22.15 4.64
CA ARG A 82 -33.46 -23.16 3.79
C ARG A 82 -33.55 -24.52 4.48
N HIS A 83 -32.51 -24.96 5.20
CA HIS A 83 -32.51 -26.21 5.96
C HIS A 83 -33.63 -26.22 7.02
N PHE A 84 -33.72 -25.15 7.82
CA PHE A 84 -34.76 -25.03 8.85
C PHE A 84 -36.16 -24.85 8.25
N GLY A 85 -36.31 -24.09 7.15
CA GLY A 85 -37.59 -23.94 6.45
C GLY A 85 -38.16 -25.28 5.94
N ARG A 86 -37.31 -26.16 5.41
CA ARG A 86 -37.70 -27.52 5.01
C ARG A 86 -38.07 -28.42 6.20
N LYS A 87 -37.35 -28.29 7.33
CA LYS A 87 -37.58 -29.08 8.54
C LYS A 87 -38.87 -28.67 9.29
N HIS A 88 -39.27 -27.41 9.23
CA HIS A 88 -40.49 -26.91 9.88
C HIS A 88 -41.74 -26.95 8.98
N GLY A 89 -41.61 -27.08 7.66
CA GLY A 89 -42.73 -27.26 6.72
C GLY A 89 -43.31 -28.69 6.69
N GLY A 90 -42.54 -29.71 7.06
CA GLY A 90 -42.97 -31.12 7.06
C GLY A 90 -43.71 -31.59 8.33
N ALA A 91 -43.65 -30.83 9.42
CA ALA A 91 -44.21 -31.26 10.72
C ALA A 91 -45.68 -30.86 10.95
N ARG A 92 -46.34 -30.17 10.02
CA ARG A 92 -47.74 -29.70 10.16
C ARG A 92 -48.78 -30.53 9.40
N GLY A 93 -48.39 -31.66 8.80
CA GLY A 93 -49.26 -32.47 7.93
C GLY A 93 -49.78 -33.79 8.53
N HIS A 94 -49.56 -34.09 9.82
CA HIS A 94 -49.86 -35.41 10.38
C HIS A 94 -50.58 -35.40 11.73
N GLN A 95 -51.52 -34.47 11.93
CA GLN A 95 -52.52 -34.60 13.00
C GLN A 95 -53.84 -34.00 12.54
N ARG A 96 -54.76 -34.88 12.09
CA ARG A 96 -56.22 -34.83 12.29
C ARG A 96 -56.88 -35.87 11.38
N LYS A 97 -57.88 -36.57 11.93
CA LYS A 97 -58.45 -37.88 11.55
C LYS A 97 -57.61 -38.96 12.26
N ASP A 98 -58.06 -39.47 13.39
CA ASP A 98 -59.31 -40.23 13.51
C ASP A 98 -60.19 -39.85 14.71
N ILE A 99 -61.48 -39.67 14.43
CA ILE A 99 -62.63 -39.89 15.34
C ILE A 99 -63.42 -41.01 14.68
#